data_AF-A0A1E7HJD1-F1
#
_entry.id   AF-A0A1E7HJD1-F1
#
_cell.length_a   1.000
_cell.length_b   1.000
_cell.length_c   1.000
_cell.angle_alpha   90.00
_cell.angle_beta   90.00
_cell.angle_gamma   90.00
#
_symmetry.space_group_name_H-M   'P 1'
#
loop_
_entity.id
_entity.type
_entity.pdbx_description
1 polymer ?
#
loop_
_entity_poly.entity_id
_entity_poly.type
_entity_poly.pdbx_seq_one_letter_code
_entity_poly.pdbx_strand_id
1 'polypeptide(L)' 'MNDSRQLVVDVSMRSVEDLFDRFDRRASYLKKDFDPQFVDYLIGCAQELGHHVFAIRINLTTPASVANKQRVQ' A
#
# COMPACT_ATOMS: atom_id res chain seq x y z
N MET A 1 14.53 -22.56 -19.12
CA MET A 1 14.44 -21.10 -19.27
C MET A 1 13.12 -20.66 -18.67
N ASN A 2 13.12 -20.15 -17.44
CA ASN A 2 11.97 -19.47 -16.85
C ASN A 2 12.46 -18.09 -16.38
N ASP A 3 12.65 -17.19 -17.35
CA ASP A 3 12.75 -15.76 -17.06
C ASP A 3 11.33 -15.21 -16.89
N SER A 4 10.64 -15.67 -15.84
CA SER A 4 9.38 -15.06 -15.41
C SER A 4 9.70 -13.70 -14.78
N ARG A 5 9.98 -12.72 -15.64
CA ARG A 5 10.15 -11.32 -15.28
C ARG A 5 8.80 -10.81 -14.78
N GLN A 6 8.58 -10.91 -13.48
CA GLN A 6 7.38 -10.42 -12.83
C GLN A 6 7.34 -8.89 -12.95
N LEU A 7 6.27 -8.35 -13.50
CA LEU A 7 6.04 -6.91 -13.52
C LEU A 7 5.72 -6.44 -12.10
N VAL A 8 6.36 -5.36 -11.68
CA VAL A 8 6.17 -4.79 -10.35
C VAL A 8 5.86 -3.31 -10.49
N VAL A 9 4.72 -2.90 -9.95
CA VAL A 9 4.40 -1.50 -9.68
C VAL A 9 5.02 -1.18 -8.32
N ASP A 10 6.15 -0.48 -8.33
CA ASP A 10 6.88 -0.08 -7.12
C ASP A 10 6.45 1.32 -6.70
N VAL A 11 5.85 1.42 -5.52
CA VAL A 11 5.32 2.66 -4.94
C VAL A 11 6.09 2.97 -3.67
N SER A 12 6.72 4.14 -3.62
CA SER A 12 7.41 4.62 -2.43
C SER A 12 6.56 5.69 -1.74
N MET A 13 6.27 5.47 -0.46
CA MET A 13 5.53 6.40 0.40
C MET A 13 6.28 6.66 1.69
N ARG A 14 5.98 7.79 2.36
CA ARG A 14 6.73 8.12 3.58
C ARG A 14 6.25 7.27 4.75
N SER A 15 4.95 7.18 4.96
CA SER A 15 4.40 6.34 6.02
C SER A 15 3.07 5.69 5.65
N VAL A 16 2.57 4.81 6.51
CA VAL A 16 1.29 4.12 6.28
C VAL A 16 0.14 5.12 6.26
N GLU A 17 0.24 6.20 7.03
CA GLU A 17 -0.71 7.31 7.05
C GLU A 17 -1.01 7.85 5.66
N ASP A 18 0.04 8.04 4.84
CA ASP A 18 -0.07 8.65 3.52
C ASP A 18 -0.81 7.77 2.49
N LEU A 19 -0.99 6.48 2.78
CA LEU A 19 -1.76 5.59 1.91
C LEU A 19 -3.26 5.84 2.01
N PHE A 20 -3.74 6.53 3.05
CA PHE A 20 -5.15 6.61 3.38
C PHE A 20 -5.64 8.05 3.45
N ASP A 21 -6.85 8.31 2.95
CA ASP A 21 -7.51 9.64 3.02
C ASP A 21 -7.71 10.10 4.47
N ARG A 22 -8.11 9.15 5.35
CA ARG A 22 -8.32 9.42 6.78
C ARG A 22 -7.60 8.40 7.64
N PHE A 23 -6.45 8.79 8.18
CA PHE A 23 -5.70 7.94 9.10
C PHE A 23 -5.94 8.27 10.57
N ASP A 24 -6.87 7.56 11.22
CA ASP A 24 -7.00 7.58 12.68
C ASP A 24 -6.03 6.60 13.36
N ARG A 25 -5.07 7.10 14.15
CA ARG A 25 -4.12 6.29 14.94
C ARG A 25 -4.74 5.62 16.17
N ARG A 26 -5.92 6.06 16.62
CA ARG A 26 -6.57 5.61 17.86
C ARG A 26 -7.63 4.54 17.64
N ALA A 27 -8.15 4.43 16.43
CA ALA A 27 -9.13 3.42 16.09
C ALA A 27 -8.40 2.12 15.69
N SER A 28 -8.52 1.10 16.54
CA SER A 28 -7.86 -0.20 16.36
C SER A 28 -8.19 -0.90 15.04
N TYR A 29 -9.30 -0.52 14.39
CA TYR A 29 -9.86 -1.23 13.25
C TYR A 29 -10.76 -0.36 12.36
N LEU A 30 -10.49 0.95 12.20
CA LEU A 30 -11.28 1.71 11.24
C LEU A 30 -10.85 1.36 9.82
N LYS A 31 -11.84 0.95 9.01
CA LYS A 31 -11.76 0.92 7.55
C LYS A 31 -11.29 2.30 7.10
N LYS A 32 -10.06 2.39 6.64
CA LYS A 32 -9.50 3.61 6.06
C LYS A 32 -9.60 3.43 4.55
N ASP A 33 -10.33 4.32 3.90
CA ASP A 33 -10.31 4.36 2.44
C ASP A 33 -8.91 4.79 2.00
N PHE A 34 -8.40 4.11 0.97
CA PHE A 34 -7.15 4.53 0.36
C PHE A 34 -7.30 5.96 -0.16
N ASP A 35 -6.20 6.70 -0.13
CA ASP A 35 -6.14 8.01 -0.74
C ASP A 35 -6.63 7.92 -2.21
N PRO A 36 -7.59 8.77 -2.65
CA PRO A 36 -8.14 8.69 -3.99
C PRO A 36 -7.10 8.83 -5.09
N GLN A 37 -6.07 9.66 -4.89
CA GLN A 37 -4.99 9.84 -5.86
C GLN A 37 -4.14 8.57 -5.96
N PHE A 38 -3.91 7.87 -4.85
CA PHE A 38 -3.26 6.55 -4.87
C PHE A 38 -4.10 5.50 -5.61
N VAL A 39 -5.42 5.48 -5.41
CA VAL A 39 -6.33 4.57 -6.13
C VAL A 39 -6.31 4.85 -7.63
N ASP A 40 -6.44 6.11 -8.04
CA ASP A 40 -6.43 6.51 -9.45
C ASP A 40 -5.11 6.13 -10.12
N TYR A 41 -3.99 6.29 -9.42
CA TYR A 41 -2.68 5.83 -9.90
C TYR A 41 -2.65 4.33 -10.15
N LEU A 42 -3.12 3.51 -9.20
CA LEU A 42 -3.16 2.06 -9.36
C LEU A 42 -4.07 1.61 -10.50
N ILE A 43 -5.22 2.28 -10.68
CA ILE A 43 -6.13 2.02 -11.79
C ILE A 43 -5.45 2.34 -13.12
N GLY A 44 -4.74 3.47 -13.22
CA GLY A 44 -3.97 3.83 -14.41
C GLY A 44 -2.92 2.78 -14.76
N CYS A 45 -2.13 2.33 -13.76
CA CYS A 45 -1.17 1.24 -13.96
C CYS A 45 -1.85 -0.05 -14.41
N ALA A 46 -2.97 -0.45 -13.81
CA ALA A 46 -3.69 -1.66 -14.19
C ALA A 46 -4.23 -1.58 -15.63
N GLN A 47 -4.71 -0.40 -16.05
CA GLN A 47 -5.17 -0.17 -17.43
C GLN A 47 -4.02 -0.27 -18.43
N GLU A 48 -2.85 0.31 -18.12
CA GLU A 48 -1.66 0.24 -18.96
C GLU A 48 -1.08 -1.18 -19.06
N LEU A 49 -1.09 -1.93 -17.96
CA LEU A 49 -0.60 -3.30 -17.90
C LEU A 49 -1.59 -4.33 -18.49
N GLY A 50 -2.86 -3.99 -18.67
CA GLY A 50 -3.88 -4.87 -19.25
C GLY A 50 -3.99 -6.21 -18.53
N HIS A 51 -3.82 -7.32 -19.26
CA HIS A 51 -3.95 -8.69 -18.71
C HIS A 51 -2.63 -9.28 -18.18
N HIS A 52 -1.56 -8.48 -18.09
CA HIS A 52 -0.31 -8.96 -17.55
C HIS A 52 -0.41 -9.17 -16.03
N VAL A 53 0.12 -10.28 -15.53
CA VAL A 53 0.23 -10.52 -14.09
C VAL A 53 1.30 -9.59 -13.52
N PHE A 54 0.92 -8.81 -12.51
CA PHE A 54 1.83 -7.89 -11.82
C PHE A 54 1.66 -7.95 -10.31
N ALA A 55 2.65 -7.45 -9.58
CA ALA A 55 2.59 -7.23 -8.15
C ALA A 55 2.66 -5.73 -7.84
N ILE A 56 2.00 -5.30 -6.77
CA ILE A 56 2.15 -3.96 -6.21
C ILE A 56 3.09 -4.08 -5.00
N ARG A 57 4.19 -3.34 -5.02
CA ARG A 57 5.14 -3.27 -3.91
C ARG A 57 5.06 -1.87 -3.31
N ILE A 58 4.75 -1.80 -2.02
CA ILE A 58 4.70 -0.54 -1.28
C ILE A 58 5.90 -0.49 -0.35
N ASN A 59 6.78 0.48 -0.59
CA ASN A 59 7.95 0.76 0.23
C ASN A 59 7.66 1.95 1.13
N LEU A 60 7.83 1.78 2.44
CA LEU A 60 7.64 2.84 3.44
C LEU A 60 9.01 3.36 3.87
N THR A 61 9.29 4.65 3.66
CA THR A 61 10.58 5.23 4.07
C THR A 61 10.69 5.41 5.57
N THR A 62 9.56 5.50 6.26
CA THR A 62 9.48 5.55 7.72
C THR A 62 8.88 4.24 8.22
N PRO A 63 9.52 3.52 9.17
CA PRO A 63 8.94 2.30 9.71
C PRO A 63 7.59 2.62 10.38
N ALA A 64 6.59 1.77 10.16
CA ALA A 64 5.33 1.87 10.87
C ALA A 64 5.62 1.88 12.38
N SER A 65 5.21 2.94 13.06
CA SER A 65 5.46 3.09 14.50
C SER A 65 4.87 1.90 15.25
N VAL A 66 5.74 1.08 15.85
CA VAL A 66 5.37 -0.05 16.70
C VAL A 66 4.92 0.45 18.08
N ALA A 67 3.89 1.30 18.12
CA ALA A 67 3.26 1.69 19.38
C ALA A 67 2.01 0.83 19.61
N ASN A 68 2.08 0.00 20.66
CA ASN A 68 1.01 -0.78 21.29
C ASN A 68 0.53 -2.06 20.59
N LYS A 69 1.32 -3.13 20.78
CA LYS A 69 0.77 -4.47 21.02
C LYS A 69 0.93 -4.82 22.50
N GLN A 70 0.15 -4.18 23.38
CA GLN A 70 -0.06 -4.76 24.71
C GLN A 70 -0.93 -6.01 24.51
N ARG A 71 -0.28 -7.17 24.53
CA ARG A 71 -0.96 -8.46 24.62
C ARG A 71 -1.60 -8.49 26.00
N VAL A 72 -2.93 -8.48 26.06
CA VAL A 72 -3.66 -8.81 27.28
C VAL A 72 -3.36 -10.29 27.55
N GLN A 73 -2.69 -10.57 28.67
CA GLN A 73 -2.56 -11.91 29.25
C GLN A 73 -3.87 -12.34 29.88
#